data_AF-A0A832I189-F1
#
_entry.id   AF-A0A832I189-F1
#
_cell.length_a   1.000
_cell.length_b   1.000
_cell.length_c   1.000
_cell.angle_alpha   90.00
_cell.angle_beta   90.00
_cell.angle_gamma   90.00
#
_symmetry.space_group_name_H-M   'P 1'
#
loop_
_entity.id
_entity.type
_entity.pdbx_description
1 polymer ?
#
loop_
_entity_poly.entity_id
_entity_poly.type
_entity_poly.pdbx_seq_one_letter_code
_entity_poly.pdbx_strand_id
1 'polypeptide(L)'
;MWELATDSPVIWRGPHAFVEPGFIVLAVASATLLGRGGQDAERLLAGTRRALAERSAERDAWRARAEGALRGLGEAMDGQFAAWALTPAEKETAPLLLEGYSRKDIAVLGGKSERTVRQHAVSIQRKSGLGGRAGLAAFFFEDMLLPGDVRDLAPAPGGVERGPAV
;
A
#
# COMPACT_ATOMS: atom_id res chain seq x y z
N MET A 1 -85.05 23.25 -53.31
CA MET A 1 -85.01 24.16 -52.15
C MET A 1 -83.79 23.76 -51.33
N TRP A 2 -82.66 24.41 -51.63
CA TRP A 2 -81.41 24.51 -50.84
C TRP A 2 -80.65 23.19 -50.54
N GLU A 3 -79.58 22.92 -51.30
CA GLU A 3 -78.18 23.13 -50.87
C GLU A 3 -77.78 22.20 -49.72
N LEU A 4 -77.16 21.05 -49.97
CA LEU A 4 -75.73 20.97 -50.34
C LEU A 4 -74.84 21.82 -49.41
N ALA A 5 -75.03 21.69 -48.09
CA ALA A 5 -74.00 22.03 -47.12
C ALA A 5 -72.89 20.96 -47.19
N THR A 6 -72.10 21.07 -48.25
CA THR A 6 -70.70 20.69 -48.39
C THR A 6 -70.16 19.83 -47.25
N ASP A 7 -70.25 18.53 -47.49
CA ASP A 7 -69.12 17.63 -47.31
C ASP A 7 -67.83 18.37 -47.68
N SER A 8 -67.14 18.87 -46.67
CA SER A 8 -65.71 19.01 -46.75
C SER A 8 -65.18 18.06 -45.70
N PRO A 9 -64.58 16.92 -46.08
CA PRO A 9 -63.54 16.39 -45.22
C PRO A 9 -62.53 17.54 -45.23
N VAL A 10 -62.53 18.37 -44.17
CA VAL A 10 -61.43 19.29 -43.91
C VAL A 10 -60.28 18.37 -43.52
N ILE A 11 -59.72 17.72 -44.53
CA ILE A 11 -58.45 17.05 -44.48
C ILE A 11 -57.52 18.21 -44.13
N TRP A 12 -57.19 18.30 -42.85
CA TRP A 12 -56.17 19.17 -42.26
C TRP A 12 -54.80 18.77 -42.84
N ARG A 13 -54.67 18.75 -44.18
CA ARG A 13 -53.42 18.67 -44.96
C ARG A 13 -52.71 20.02 -44.90
N GLY A 14 -52.66 20.62 -43.72
CA GLY A 14 -51.64 21.59 -43.39
C GLY A 14 -50.36 20.82 -43.05
N PRO A 15 -49.18 21.46 -43.15
CA PRO A 15 -47.90 20.88 -42.73
C PRO A 15 -47.92 20.36 -41.27
N HIS A 16 -48.90 20.76 -40.46
CA HIS A 16 -49.14 20.34 -39.08
C HIS A 16 -49.45 18.83 -38.88
N ALA A 17 -50.03 18.12 -39.85
CA ALA A 17 -50.31 16.68 -39.71
C ALA A 17 -49.04 15.82 -39.56
N PHE A 18 -47.88 16.36 -39.95
CA PHE A 18 -46.58 15.71 -39.82
C PHE A 18 -45.76 16.21 -38.63
N VAL A 19 -46.16 17.31 -37.98
CA VAL A 19 -45.39 17.92 -36.88
C VAL A 19 -45.54 17.11 -35.58
N GLU A 20 -46.75 16.71 -35.22
CA GLU A 20 -47.01 15.91 -34.01
C GLU A 20 -46.27 14.56 -33.97
N PRO A 21 -46.32 13.71 -35.02
CA PRO A 21 -45.57 12.45 -34.99
C PRO A 21 -44.06 12.69 -34.96
N GLY A 22 -43.56 13.77 -35.58
CA GLY A 22 -42.15 14.15 -35.54
C GLY A 22 -41.67 14.46 -34.12
N PHE A 23 -42.47 15.20 -33.34
CA PHE A 23 -42.17 15.48 -31.93
C PHE A 23 -42.16 14.22 -31.07
N ILE A 24 -43.10 13.30 -31.29
CA ILE A 24 -43.17 12.04 -30.55
C ILE A 24 -41.92 11.19 -30.84
N VAL A 25 -41.52 11.07 -32.10
CA VAL A 25 -40.29 10.32 -32.47
C VAL A 25 -39.05 10.96 -31.86
N LEU A 26 -38.92 12.30 -31.90
CA LEU A 26 -37.79 13.00 -31.30
C LEU A 26 -37.75 12.83 -29.78
N ALA A 27 -38.90 12.88 -29.10
CA ALA A 27 -39.01 12.68 -27.66
C ALA A 27 -38.66 11.24 -27.27
N VAL A 28 -39.16 10.24 -28.01
CA VAL A 28 -38.81 8.83 -27.79
C VAL A 28 -37.34 8.57 -28.08
N ALA A 29 -36.80 9.12 -29.16
CA ALA A 29 -35.38 9.02 -29.50
C ALA A 29 -34.50 9.68 -28.43
N SER A 30 -34.88 10.87 -27.95
CA SER A 30 -34.16 11.57 -26.88
C SER A 30 -34.24 10.80 -25.56
N ALA A 31 -35.42 10.31 -25.19
CA ALA A 31 -35.61 9.51 -23.98
C ALA A 31 -34.82 8.20 -24.03
N THR A 32 -34.76 7.54 -25.18
CA THR A 32 -33.97 6.31 -25.36
C THR A 32 -32.47 6.57 -25.36
N LEU A 33 -31.98 7.65 -25.97
CA LEU A 33 -30.56 8.02 -25.94
C LEU A 33 -30.12 8.40 -24.51
N LEU A 34 -30.91 9.22 -23.79
CA LEU A 34 -30.64 9.60 -22.41
C LEU A 34 -30.69 8.40 -21.46
N GLY A 35 -31.70 7.53 -21.61
CA GLY A 35 -31.83 6.32 -20.80
C GLY A 35 -30.68 5.35 -21.01
N ARG A 36 -30.24 5.14 -22.27
CA ARG A 36 -29.10 4.27 -22.57
C ARG A 36 -27.78 4.85 -22.05
N GLY A 37 -27.54 6.15 -22.23
CA GLY A 37 -26.35 6.82 -21.69
C GLY A 37 -26.26 6.74 -20.17
N GLY A 38 -27.39 6.86 -19.46
CA GLY A 38 -27.45 6.69 -18.01
C GLY A 38 -27.11 5.26 -17.56
N GLN A 39 -27.65 4.25 -18.25
CA GLN A 39 -27.36 2.85 -17.95
C GLN A 39 -25.89 2.49 -18.16
N ASP A 40 -25.27 3.02 -19.20
CA ASP A 40 -23.85 2.77 -19.48
C ASP A 40 -22.95 3.49 -18.46
N ALA A 41 -23.30 4.71 -18.04
CA ALA A 41 -22.62 5.43 -16.98
C ALA A 41 -22.69 4.68 -15.63
N GLU A 42 -23.85 4.14 -15.26
CA GLU A 42 -24.02 3.34 -14.05
C GLU A 42 -23.19 2.04 -14.09
N ARG A 43 -23.12 1.37 -15.25
CA ARG A 43 -22.31 0.16 -15.43
C ARG A 43 -20.81 0.44 -15.28
N LEU A 44 -20.32 1.53 -15.86
CA LEU A 44 -18.92 1.95 -15.74
C LEU A 44 -18.56 2.33 -14.29
N LEU A 45 -19.44 3.08 -13.62
CA LEU A 45 -19.26 3.44 -12.21
C LEU A 45 -19.31 2.20 -11.29
N ALA A 46 -20.21 1.24 -11.56
CA ALA A 46 -20.27 -0.01 -10.80
C ALA A 46 -18.99 -0.84 -10.98
N GLY A 47 -18.47 -0.94 -12.21
CA GLY A 47 -17.21 -1.63 -12.49
C GLY A 47 -16.01 -0.99 -11.79
N THR A 48 -15.86 0.33 -11.90
CA THR A 48 -14.77 1.07 -11.24
C THR A 48 -14.84 0.99 -9.72
N ARG A 49 -16.04 1.11 -9.12
CA ARG A 49 -16.24 0.93 -7.67
C ARG A 49 -15.86 -0.47 -7.20
N ARG A 50 -16.22 -1.52 -7.94
CA ARG A 50 -15.83 -2.90 -7.62
C ARG A 50 -14.32 -3.08 -7.68
N ALA A 51 -13.69 -2.61 -8.75
CA ALA A 51 -12.23 -2.68 -8.88
C ALA A 51 -11.50 -1.93 -7.74
N LEU A 52 -12.00 -0.77 -7.33
CA LEU A 52 -11.46 -0.05 -6.17
C LEU A 52 -11.66 -0.82 -4.86
N ALA A 53 -12.83 -1.42 -4.66
CA ALA A 53 -13.14 -2.21 -3.47
C ALA A 53 -12.28 -3.47 -3.35
N GLU A 54 -12.04 -4.16 -4.47
CA GLU A 54 -11.14 -5.32 -4.53
C GLU A 54 -9.71 -4.92 -4.19
N ARG A 55 -9.21 -3.82 -4.79
CA ARG A 55 -7.87 -3.30 -4.48
C ARG A 55 -7.74 -2.81 -3.05
N SER A 56 -8.77 -2.19 -2.47
CA SER A 56 -8.74 -1.79 -1.07
C SER A 56 -8.72 -3.01 -0.16
N ALA A 57 -9.57 -4.01 -0.41
CA ALA A 57 -9.61 -5.24 0.37
C ALA A 57 -8.27 -6.01 0.32
N GLU A 58 -7.62 -6.06 -0.85
CA GLU A 58 -6.29 -6.65 -1.00
C GLU A 58 -5.25 -5.90 -0.16
N ARG A 59 -5.24 -4.56 -0.22
CA ARG A 59 -4.33 -3.73 0.58
C ARG A 59 -4.59 -3.89 2.08
N ASP A 60 -5.84 -3.95 2.50
CA ASP A 60 -6.20 -4.03 3.91
C ASP A 60 -5.83 -5.41 4.48
N ALA A 61 -6.07 -6.47 3.71
CA ALA A 61 -5.61 -7.81 4.07
C ALA A 61 -4.07 -7.91 4.11
N TRP A 62 -3.37 -7.23 3.20
CA TRP A 62 -1.90 -7.15 3.24
C TRP A 62 -1.42 -6.37 4.46
N ARG A 63 -2.03 -5.22 4.80
CA ARG A 63 -1.70 -4.46 6.01
C ARG A 63 -1.92 -5.28 7.27
N ALA A 64 -3.06 -5.94 7.40
CA ALA A 64 -3.36 -6.76 8.56
C ALA A 64 -2.33 -7.89 8.75
N ARG A 65 -1.90 -8.53 7.65
CA ARG A 65 -0.82 -9.54 7.68
C ARG A 65 0.53 -8.93 8.07
N ALA A 66 0.88 -7.78 7.51
CA ALA A 66 2.12 -7.08 7.84
C ALA A 66 2.14 -6.63 9.31
N GLU A 67 1.05 -6.06 9.82
CA GLU A 67 0.89 -5.67 11.22
C GLU A 67 1.04 -6.87 12.16
N GLY A 68 0.42 -8.01 11.83
CA GLY A 68 0.57 -9.25 12.59
C GLY A 68 2.01 -9.75 12.64
N ALA A 69 2.72 -9.74 11.49
CA ALA A 69 4.12 -10.14 11.42
C ALA A 69 5.04 -9.19 12.19
N LEU A 70 4.85 -7.87 12.05
CA LEU A 70 5.63 -6.86 12.77
C LEU A 70 5.41 -6.93 14.28
N ARG A 71 4.18 -7.19 14.72
CA ARG A 71 3.88 -7.41 16.13
C ARG A 71 4.60 -8.63 16.68
N GLY A 72 4.58 -9.75 15.96
CA GLY A 72 5.31 -10.96 16.36
C GLY A 72 6.81 -10.72 16.47
N LEU A 73 7.39 -9.95 15.53
CA LEU A 73 8.79 -9.54 15.60
C LEU A 73 9.06 -8.66 16.84
N GLY A 74 8.21 -7.68 17.13
CA GLY A 74 8.34 -6.84 18.32
C GLY A 74 8.30 -7.65 19.63
N GLU A 75 7.38 -8.59 19.74
CA GLU A 75 7.27 -9.49 20.90
C GLU A 75 8.52 -10.38 21.05
N ALA A 76 9.07 -10.89 19.94
CA ALA A 76 10.32 -11.65 19.95
C ALA A 76 11.53 -10.79 20.38
N MET A 77 11.62 -9.56 19.87
CA MET A 77 12.65 -8.59 20.27
C MET A 77 12.57 -8.27 21.77
N ASP A 78 11.37 -8.04 22.30
CA ASP A 78 11.16 -7.77 23.72
C ASP A 78 11.58 -8.95 24.60
N GLY A 79 11.29 -10.18 24.16
CA GLY A 79 11.76 -11.41 24.80
C GLY A 79 13.29 -11.49 24.83
N GLN A 80 13.94 -11.18 23.71
CA GLN A 80 15.40 -11.18 23.64
C GLN A 80 16.03 -10.08 24.51
N PHE A 81 15.44 -8.88 24.53
CA PHE A 81 15.89 -7.79 25.40
C PHE A 81 15.71 -8.11 26.89
N ALA A 82 14.67 -8.87 27.24
CA ALA A 82 14.51 -9.41 28.60
C ALA A 82 15.59 -10.45 28.93
N ALA A 83 15.92 -11.34 27.99
CA ALA A 83 16.99 -12.33 28.18
C ALA A 83 18.37 -11.68 28.37
N TRP A 84 18.64 -10.54 27.72
CA TRP A 84 19.84 -9.72 27.95
C TRP A 84 19.76 -8.85 29.22
N ALA A 85 18.68 -8.94 30.00
CA ALA A 85 18.46 -8.13 31.20
C ALA A 85 18.62 -6.61 30.96
N LEU A 86 18.07 -6.12 29.83
CA LEU A 86 18.04 -4.68 29.54
C LEU A 86 17.09 -3.95 30.49
N THR A 87 17.55 -2.82 31.02
CA THR A 87 16.74 -1.88 31.80
C THR A 87 15.71 -1.18 30.91
N PRO A 88 14.65 -0.58 31.48
CA PRO A 88 13.65 0.15 30.69
C PRO A 88 14.26 1.21 29.76
N ALA A 89 15.22 2.01 30.27
CA ALA A 89 15.90 3.03 29.47
C ALA A 89 16.77 2.45 28.34
N GLU A 90 17.35 1.27 28.54
CA GLU A 90 18.11 0.57 27.50
C GLU A 90 17.18 -0.02 26.43
N LYS A 91 16.00 -0.53 26.81
CA LYS A 91 14.98 -1.03 25.88
C LYS A 91 14.42 0.06 24.96
N GLU A 92 14.34 1.30 25.44
CA GLU A 92 14.00 2.46 24.58
C GLU A 92 15.11 2.76 23.55
N THR A 93 16.37 2.49 23.91
CA THR A 93 17.54 2.85 23.09
C THR A 93 17.89 1.75 22.08
N ALA A 94 17.67 0.49 22.41
CA ALA A 94 18.12 -0.66 21.61
C ALA A 94 17.48 -0.74 20.20
N PRO A 95 16.16 -0.53 20.00
CA PRO A 95 15.54 -0.52 18.67
C PRO A 95 16.14 0.55 17.76
N LEU A 96 16.34 1.78 18.28
CA LEU A 96 16.91 2.86 17.49
C LEU A 96 18.37 2.57 17.07
N LEU A 97 19.12 1.84 17.90
CA LEU A 97 20.45 1.36 17.52
C LEU A 97 20.37 0.30 16.42
N LEU A 98 19.38 -0.60 16.45
CA LEU A 98 19.15 -1.61 15.41
C LEU A 98 18.75 -0.98 14.08
N GLU A 99 17.88 0.02 14.12
CA GLU A 99 17.46 0.81 12.95
C GLU A 99 18.60 1.64 12.35
N GLY A 100 19.73 1.75 13.04
CA GLY A 100 20.93 2.40 12.51
C GLY A 100 20.97 3.91 12.76
N TYR A 101 20.15 4.44 13.67
CA TYR A 101 20.25 5.85 14.08
C TYR A 101 21.62 6.15 14.70
N SER A 102 22.10 7.38 14.48
CA SER A 102 23.30 7.85 15.15
C SER A 102 23.00 8.15 16.62
N ARG A 103 24.02 8.13 17.47
CA ARG A 103 23.85 8.45 18.91
C ARG A 103 23.31 9.88 19.12
N LYS A 104 23.62 10.78 18.19
CA LYS A 104 23.11 12.15 18.18
C LYS A 104 21.61 12.18 17.87
N ASP A 105 21.18 11.42 16.86
CA ASP A 105 19.74 11.34 16.51
C ASP A 105 18.95 10.71 17.65
N ILE A 106 19.47 9.65 18.26
CA ILE A 106 18.85 9.01 19.43
C ILE A 106 18.77 9.96 20.63
N ALA A 107 19.81 10.77 20.85
CA ALA A 107 19.81 11.77 21.91
C ALA A 107 18.70 12.80 21.71
N VAL A 108 18.52 13.28 20.47
CA VAL A 108 17.46 14.22 20.10
C VAL A 108 16.08 13.58 20.23
N LEU A 109 15.88 12.40 19.63
CA LEU A 109 14.59 11.68 19.64
C LEU A 109 14.17 11.28 21.06
N GLY A 110 15.12 10.85 21.89
CA GLY A 110 14.86 10.39 23.26
C GLY A 110 14.89 11.49 24.32
N GLY A 111 15.23 12.74 23.96
CA GLY A 111 15.41 13.83 24.92
C GLY A 111 16.51 13.58 25.95
N LYS A 112 17.55 12.82 25.57
CA LYS A 112 18.68 12.44 26.45
C LYS A 112 19.99 13.04 25.95
N SER A 113 21.02 13.11 26.78
CA SER A 113 22.34 13.54 26.31
C SER A 113 23.02 12.46 25.46
N GLU A 114 23.86 12.85 24.50
CA GLU A 114 24.69 11.90 23.73
C GLU A 114 25.57 11.02 24.63
N ARG A 115 26.03 11.56 25.77
CA ARG A 115 26.78 10.83 26.79
C ARG A 115 25.94 9.69 27.38
N THR A 116 24.69 9.97 27.72
CA THR A 116 23.73 8.98 28.25
C THR A 116 23.46 7.88 27.22
N VAL A 117 23.19 8.27 25.97
CA VAL A 117 22.96 7.31 24.87
C VAL A 117 24.20 6.43 24.64
N ARG A 118 25.40 7.02 24.68
CA ARG A 118 26.66 6.25 24.58
C ARG A 118 26.79 5.25 25.74
N GLN A 119 26.46 5.64 26.97
CA GLN A 119 26.51 4.75 28.12
C GLN A 119 25.52 3.58 27.98
N HIS A 120 24.30 3.84 27.53
CA HIS A 120 23.32 2.80 27.22
C HIS A 120 23.83 1.86 26.13
N ALA A 121 24.36 2.39 25.02
CA ALA A 121 24.90 1.57 23.93
C ALA A 121 26.02 0.62 24.39
N VAL A 122 26.97 1.11 25.20
CA VAL A 122 28.04 0.28 25.77
C VAL A 122 27.49 -0.78 26.73
N SER A 123 26.50 -0.40 27.56
CA SER A 123 25.85 -1.34 28.47
C SER A 123 25.09 -2.44 27.73
N ILE A 124 24.36 -2.08 26.66
CA ILE A 124 23.65 -3.02 25.78
C ILE A 124 24.63 -4.00 25.14
N GLN A 125 25.72 -3.51 24.53
CA GLN A 125 26.74 -4.35 23.90
C GLN A 125 27.38 -5.33 24.90
N ARG A 126 27.66 -4.86 26.13
CA ARG A 126 28.19 -5.72 27.20
C ARG A 126 27.19 -6.79 27.62
N LYS A 127 25.90 -6.44 27.71
CA LYS A 127 24.83 -7.35 28.15
C LYS A 127 24.41 -8.36 27.08
N SER A 128 24.44 -7.97 25.80
CA SER A 128 24.15 -8.87 24.69
C SER A 128 25.33 -9.74 24.31
N GLY A 129 26.55 -9.35 24.70
CA GLY A 129 27.78 -10.02 24.26
C GLY A 129 28.12 -9.74 22.79
N LEU A 130 27.40 -8.83 22.13
CA LEU A 130 27.55 -8.55 20.70
C LEU A 130 28.48 -7.37 20.45
N GLY A 131 29.37 -7.56 19.48
CA GLY A 131 30.36 -6.58 19.04
C GLY A 131 29.72 -5.44 18.27
N GLY A 132 29.36 -4.36 18.97
CA GLY A 132 28.94 -3.12 18.33
C GLY A 132 27.53 -3.15 17.72
N ARG A 133 27.20 -2.09 16.99
CA ARG A 133 25.88 -1.91 16.36
C ARG A 133 25.60 -2.93 15.27
N ALA A 134 26.61 -3.25 14.46
CA ALA A 134 26.50 -4.22 13.39
C ALA A 134 26.25 -5.63 13.93
N GLY A 135 26.91 -6.04 15.02
CA GLY A 135 26.68 -7.33 15.67
C GLY A 135 25.26 -7.45 16.25
N LEU A 136 24.73 -6.36 16.82
CA LEU A 136 23.35 -6.31 17.31
C LEU A 136 22.35 -6.53 16.16
N ALA A 137 22.53 -5.85 15.03
CA ALA A 137 21.67 -6.00 13.85
C ALA A 137 21.80 -7.39 13.22
N ALA A 138 23.04 -7.87 13.03
CA ALA A 138 23.31 -9.19 12.46
C ALA A 138 22.63 -10.30 13.26
N PHE A 139 22.65 -10.24 14.60
CA PHE A 139 21.99 -11.23 15.45
C PHE A 139 20.49 -11.38 15.14
N PHE A 140 19.77 -10.28 14.95
CA PHE A 140 18.34 -10.35 14.62
C PHE A 140 18.09 -10.74 13.17
N PHE A 141 18.97 -10.34 12.24
CA PHE A 141 18.80 -10.69 10.82
C PHE A 141 19.24 -12.13 10.49
N GLU A 142 20.21 -12.70 11.20
CA GLU A 142 20.64 -14.10 11.00
C GLU A 142 19.50 -15.08 11.19
N ASP A 143 18.60 -14.82 12.14
CA ASP A 143 17.41 -15.66 12.38
C ASP A 143 16.27 -15.38 11.38
N MET A 144 16.26 -14.19 10.76
CA MET A 144 15.30 -13.84 9.70
C MET A 144 15.72 -14.32 8.30
N LEU A 145 17.01 -14.58 8.10
CA LEU A 145 17.56 -15.08 6.83
C LEU A 145 17.26 -16.57 6.73
N LEU A 146 16.33 -16.95 5.83
CA LEU A 146 16.12 -18.36 5.53
C LEU A 146 17.45 -18.98 5.07
N PRO A 147 17.74 -20.25 5.46
CA PRO A 147 18.94 -20.94 5.00
C PRO A 147 18.89 -21.13 3.47
N GLY A 148 19.48 -20.20 2.74
CA GLY A 148 19.51 -20.18 1.27
C GLY A 148 20.11 -18.90 0.68
N ASP A 149 19.74 -17.73 1.20
CA ASP A 149 20.01 -16.47 0.49
C ASP A 149 21.44 -15.94 0.62
N VAL A 150 22.15 -16.18 1.73
CA VAL A 150 23.48 -15.57 1.96
C VAL A 150 24.62 -16.34 1.28
N ARG A 151 24.44 -17.65 1.04
CA ARG A 151 25.49 -18.49 0.42
C ARG A 151 25.73 -18.17 -1.06
N ASP A 152 24.76 -17.55 -1.71
CA ASP A 152 24.84 -17.17 -3.14
C ASP A 152 25.43 -15.76 -3.35
N LEU A 153 25.54 -14.94 -2.29
CA LEU A 153 26.18 -13.61 -2.34
C LEU A 153 27.67 -13.63 -1.96
N ALA A 154 28.20 -14.77 -1.49
CA ALA A 154 29.63 -14.90 -1.27
C ALA A 154 30.32 -15.02 -2.65
N PRO A 155 31.18 -14.07 -3.06
CA PRO A 155 32.01 -14.30 -4.24
C PRO A 155 32.83 -15.55 -3.98
N ALA A 156 32.76 -16.49 -4.93
CA ALA A 156 33.45 -17.77 -4.88
C ALA A 156 34.90 -17.59 -4.38
N PRO A 157 35.39 -18.45 -3.47
CA PRO A 157 36.77 -18.36 -3.00
C PRO A 157 37.70 -18.37 -4.20
N GLY A 158 38.45 -17.27 -4.35
CA GLY A 158 39.19 -16.92 -5.55
C GLY A 158 40.11 -18.05 -6.04
N GLY A 159 39.93 -18.40 -7.32
CA GLY A 159 40.99 -19.00 -8.10
C GLY A 159 42.09 -17.96 -8.28
N VAL A 160 43.11 -18.03 -7.42
CA VAL A 160 44.37 -17.31 -7.61
C VAL A 160 45.07 -17.96 -8.80
N GLU A 161 44.77 -17.50 -10.02
CA GLU A 161 45.61 -17.75 -11.18
C GLU A 161 46.92 -16.98 -10.98
N ARG A 162 47.98 -17.73 -10.67
CA ARG A 162 49.36 -17.25 -10.74
C ARG A 162 49.69 -17.04 -12.22
N GLY A 163 49.70 -15.78 -12.67
CA GLY A 163 50.26 -15.39 -13.96
C GLY A 163 51.77 -15.66 -14.02
N PRO A 164 52.34 -15.97 -15.21
CA PRO A 164 53.73 -16.37 -15.32
C PRO A 164 54.66 -15.16 -15.09
N ALA A 165 55.75 -15.43 -14.37
CA ALA A 165 56.84 -14.49 -14.17
C ALA A 165 57.48 -14.12 -15.52
N VAL A 166 57.55 -12.82 -15.80
CA VAL A 166 58.44 -12.20 -16.80
C VAL A 166 59.21 -11.09 -16.12
#